data_AF-A0A1Z4QWX1-F1
#
_entry.id   AF-A0A1Z4QWX1-F1
#
_cell.length_a   1.000
_cell.length_b   1.000
_cell.length_c   1.000
_cell.angle_alpha   90.00
_cell.angle_beta   90.00
_cell.angle_gamma   90.00
#
_symmetry.space_group_name_H-M   'P 1'
#
loop_
_entity.id
_entity.type
_entity.pdbx_description
1 polymer ?
#
loop_
_entity_poly.entity_id
_entity_poly.type
_entity_poly.pdbx_seq_one_letter_code
_entity_poly.pdbx_strand_id
1 'polypeptide(L)'
;MLVFIFTLIFNLLLGFTVISPAEAFTCRDYNNHKIYILSIKRSAKNYWEYRASVIIDGVRSPVEMYDCRQRVRIGSDRNLIAFGEDDGGELICSFFKMSSPTETANKKTPTQEYILNGH
;
A
#
# COMPACT_ATOMS: atom_id res chain seq x y z
N MET A 1 -33.53 0.16 40.69
CA MET A 1 -33.16 1.04 39.57
C MET A 1 -31.65 1.00 39.29
N LEU A 2 -30.79 1.26 40.29
CA LEU A 2 -29.33 1.31 40.14
C LEU A 2 -28.69 -0.02 39.66
N VAL A 3 -29.20 -1.17 40.13
CA VAL A 3 -28.72 -2.51 39.76
C VAL A 3 -28.99 -2.85 38.28
N PHE A 4 -30.14 -2.40 37.76
CA PHE A 4 -30.49 -2.57 36.34
C PHE A 4 -29.61 -1.72 35.43
N ILE A 5 -29.24 -0.52 35.87
CA ILE A 5 -28.31 0.36 35.14
C ILE A 5 -26.91 -0.27 35.13
N PHE A 6 -26.43 -0.80 36.26
CA PHE A 6 -25.12 -1.47 36.32
C PHE A 6 -25.04 -2.71 35.43
N THR A 7 -26.10 -3.53 35.40
CA THR A 7 -26.15 -4.73 34.54
C THR A 7 -26.22 -4.36 33.07
N LEU A 8 -26.95 -3.30 32.68
CA LEU A 8 -26.96 -2.80 31.31
C LEU A 8 -25.59 -2.29 30.88
N ILE A 9 -24.91 -1.49 31.73
CA ILE A 9 -23.57 -0.95 31.44
C ILE A 9 -22.55 -2.09 31.33
N PHE A 10 -22.61 -3.09 32.22
CA PHE A 10 -21.70 -4.23 32.20
C PHE A 10 -21.85 -5.07 30.93
N ASN A 11 -23.09 -5.37 30.51
CA ASN A 11 -23.33 -6.09 29.26
C ASN A 11 -22.91 -5.28 28.03
N LEU A 12 -23.14 -3.97 28.03
CA LEU A 12 -22.72 -3.09 26.95
C LEU A 12 -21.19 -3.08 26.80
N LEU A 13 -20.45 -3.03 27.92
CA LEU A 13 -18.99 -3.08 27.92
C LEU A 13 -18.44 -4.42 27.43
N LEU A 14 -19.09 -5.55 27.75
CA LEU A 14 -18.67 -6.87 27.25
C LEU A 14 -18.85 -7.02 25.73
N GLY A 15 -19.87 -6.36 25.15
CA GLY A 15 -20.20 -6.46 23.72
C GLY A 15 -19.18 -5.84 22.75
N PHE A 16 -18.29 -4.96 23.23
CA PHE A 16 -17.31 -4.26 22.37
C PHE A 16 -15.97 -5.00 22.18
N THR A 17 -15.82 -6.22 22.69
CA THR A 17 -14.50 -6.88 22.76
C THR A 17 -14.07 -7.61 21.49
N VAL A 18 -14.90 -7.63 20.43
CA VAL A 18 -14.63 -8.40 19.21
C VAL A 18 -14.55 -7.47 18.00
N ILE A 19 -13.42 -6.77 17.86
CA ILE A 19 -13.08 -6.03 16.64
C ILE A 19 -11.94 -6.80 15.96
N SER A 20 -12.23 -7.44 14.83
CA SER A 20 -11.19 -8.03 13.98
C SER A 20 -10.41 -6.91 13.28
N PRO A 21 -9.08 -7.01 13.15
CA PRO A 21 -8.33 -6.06 12.35
C PRO A 21 -8.81 -6.14 10.91
N ALA A 22 -9.29 -5.01 10.36
CA ALA A 22 -9.55 -4.91 8.93
C ALA A 22 -8.20 -4.89 8.21
N GLU A 23 -7.88 -5.94 7.43
CA GLU A 23 -6.75 -5.88 6.50
C GLU A 23 -7.10 -4.89 5.38
N ALA A 24 -6.60 -3.67 5.52
CA ALA A 24 -6.74 -2.64 4.50
C ALA A 24 -5.66 -2.85 3.44
N PHE A 25 -6.04 -3.43 2.30
CA PHE A 25 -5.17 -3.48 1.13
C PHE A 25 -5.19 -2.15 0.40
N THR A 26 -4.00 -1.65 0.05
CA THR A 26 -3.91 -0.44 -0.78
C THR A 26 -4.00 -0.86 -2.24
N CYS A 27 -5.09 -0.49 -2.92
CA CYS A 27 -5.28 -0.74 -4.35
C CYS A 27 -4.76 0.43 -5.17
N ARG A 28 -4.02 0.14 -6.24
CA ARG A 28 -3.55 1.12 -7.23
C ARG A 28 -3.67 0.52 -8.63
N ASP A 29 -4.18 1.31 -9.56
CA ASP A 29 -4.08 1.03 -10.97
C ASP A 29 -2.68 1.47 -11.45
N TYR A 30 -1.93 0.55 -12.04
CA TYR A 30 -0.57 0.80 -12.53
C TYR A 30 -0.36 0.01 -13.83
N ASN A 31 0.06 0.67 -14.92
CA ASN A 31 0.24 0.07 -16.25
C ASN A 31 -0.94 -0.82 -16.70
N ASN A 32 -2.19 -0.35 -16.55
CA ASN A 32 -3.42 -1.13 -16.83
C ASN A 32 -3.65 -2.37 -15.93
N HIS A 33 -2.77 -2.66 -14.97
CA HIS A 33 -2.94 -3.71 -13.98
C HIS A 33 -3.55 -3.17 -12.69
N LYS A 34 -4.39 -3.98 -12.06
CA LYS A 34 -4.85 -3.70 -10.70
C LYS A 34 -3.91 -4.36 -9.71
N ILE A 35 -3.14 -3.52 -9.01
CA ILE A 35 -2.17 -3.99 -8.03
C ILE A 35 -2.68 -3.68 -6.63
N TYR A 36 -2.81 -4.73 -5.81
CA TYR A 36 -3.13 -4.62 -4.40
C TYR A 36 -1.89 -4.87 -3.56
N ILE A 37 -1.53 -3.91 -2.72
CA ILE A 37 -0.43 -4.05 -1.78
C ILE A 37 -0.97 -4.73 -0.52
N LEU A 38 -0.53 -5.97 -0.28
CA LEU A 38 -0.93 -6.76 0.90
C LEU A 38 -0.11 -6.39 2.13
N SER A 39 1.19 -6.21 1.91
CA SER A 39 2.11 -5.74 2.94
C SER A 39 3.26 -5.01 2.28
N ILE A 40 3.76 -3.99 2.96
CA ILE A 40 4.96 -3.26 2.57
C ILE A 40 5.70 -2.84 3.84
N LYS A 41 6.98 -3.19 3.91
CA LYS A 41 7.85 -2.85 5.04
C LYS A 41 9.20 -2.39 4.52
N ARG A 42 9.55 -1.14 4.80
CA ARG A 42 10.88 -0.62 4.50
C ARG A 42 11.93 -1.27 5.39
N SER A 43 13.10 -1.54 4.84
CA SER A 43 14.26 -1.99 5.61
C SER A 43 14.76 -0.89 6.56
N ALA A 44 15.19 -1.28 7.75
CA ALA A 44 15.81 -0.37 8.70
C ALA A 44 17.28 -0.06 8.37
N LYS A 45 17.96 -0.98 7.67
CA LYS A 45 19.38 -0.86 7.32
C LYS A 45 19.58 -0.08 6.03
N ASN A 46 18.75 -0.35 5.02
CA ASN A 46 18.86 0.21 3.68
C ASN A 46 17.53 0.89 3.33
N TYR A 47 17.47 2.22 3.35
CA TYR A 47 16.19 2.93 3.17
C TYR A 47 15.59 2.80 1.76
N TRP A 48 16.37 2.32 0.79
CA TRP A 48 15.95 1.99 -0.58
C TRP A 48 15.42 0.56 -0.74
N GLU A 49 15.47 -0.26 0.30
CA GLU A 49 14.97 -1.64 0.25
C GLU A 49 13.60 -1.75 0.91
N TYR A 50 12.70 -2.46 0.24
CA TYR A 50 11.37 -2.78 0.74
C TYR A 50 11.14 -4.28 0.71
N ARG A 51 10.42 -4.80 1.70
CA ARG A 51 9.84 -6.15 1.69
C ARG A 51 8.34 -6.01 1.48
N ALA A 52 7.82 -6.61 0.42
CA ALA A 52 6.42 -6.45 0.07
C ALA A 52 5.84 -7.72 -0.55
N SER A 53 4.53 -7.87 -0.39
CA SER A 53 3.71 -8.87 -1.09
C SER A 53 2.56 -8.13 -1.74
N VAL A 54 2.29 -8.45 -3.01
CA VAL A 54 1.28 -7.80 -3.83
C VAL A 54 0.37 -8.84 -4.47
N ILE A 55 -0.81 -8.41 -4.91
CA ILE A 55 -1.65 -9.14 -5.85
C ILE A 55 -1.66 -8.35 -7.15
N ILE A 56 -1.32 -9.01 -8.25
CA ILE A 56 -1.38 -8.44 -9.60
C ILE A 56 -2.42 -9.27 -10.35
N ASP A 57 -3.51 -8.64 -10.78
CA ASP A 57 -4.61 -9.28 -11.52
C ASP A 57 -5.13 -10.59 -10.88
N GLY A 58 -5.17 -10.62 -9.54
CA GLY A 58 -5.64 -11.78 -8.77
C GLY A 58 -4.55 -12.79 -8.39
N VAL A 59 -3.33 -12.67 -8.93
CA VAL A 59 -2.19 -13.53 -8.59
C VAL A 59 -1.39 -12.93 -7.44
N ARG A 60 -1.36 -13.62 -6.29
CA ARG A 60 -0.62 -13.21 -5.10
C ARG A 60 0.86 -13.58 -5.20
N SER A 61 1.74 -12.60 -5.07
CA SER A 61 3.18 -12.82 -4.93
C SER A 61 3.56 -13.14 -3.48
N PRO A 62 4.60 -13.96 -3.25
CA PRO A 62 5.18 -14.13 -1.93
C PRO A 62 5.78 -12.81 -1.42
N VAL A 63 6.24 -12.78 -0.17
CA VAL A 63 6.98 -11.62 0.34
C VAL A 63 8.35 -11.58 -0.32
N GLU A 64 8.54 -10.62 -1.21
CA GLU A 64 9.78 -10.41 -1.97
C GLU A 64 10.50 -9.16 -1.47
N MET A 65 11.81 -9.09 -1.75
CA MET A 65 12.64 -7.93 -1.44
C MET A 65 12.86 -7.10 -2.70
N TYR A 66 12.51 -5.82 -2.65
CA TYR A 66 12.61 -4.85 -3.72
C TYR A 66 13.75 -3.89 -3.40
N ASP A 67 14.74 -3.78 -4.28
CA ASP A 67 15.79 -2.77 -4.23
C ASP A 67 15.44 -1.63 -5.19
N CYS A 68 14.99 -0.51 -4.64
CA CYS A 68 14.56 0.65 -5.41
C CYS A 68 15.72 1.48 -5.99
N ARG A 69 16.95 1.22 -5.55
CA ARG A 69 18.14 1.89 -6.10
C ARG A 69 18.59 1.22 -7.39
N GLN A 70 18.54 -0.11 -7.41
CA GLN A 70 18.92 -0.92 -8.56
C GLN A 70 17.73 -1.28 -9.47
N ARG A 71 16.49 -1.03 -9.02
CA ARG A 71 15.25 -1.36 -9.74
C ARG A 71 15.16 -2.86 -10.05
N VAL A 72 15.44 -3.66 -9.02
CA VAL A 72 15.39 -5.12 -9.08
C VAL A 72 14.61 -5.66 -7.88
N ARG A 73 13.98 -6.82 -8.06
CA ARG A 73 13.41 -7.61 -6.97
C ARG A 73 14.17 -8.93 -6.84
N ILE A 74 14.24 -9.41 -5.61
CA ILE A 74 14.79 -10.71 -5.27
C ILE A 74 13.59 -11.64 -5.09
N GLY A 75 13.42 -12.54 -6.06
CA GLY A 75 12.36 -13.55 -6.02
C GLY A 75 12.58 -14.58 -4.91
N SER A 76 11.60 -15.46 -4.70
CA SER A 76 11.64 -16.53 -3.70
C SER A 76 12.86 -17.44 -3.82
N ASP A 77 13.38 -17.64 -5.03
CA ASP A 77 14.56 -18.48 -5.31
C ASP A 77 15.89 -17.72 -5.17
N ARG A 78 15.87 -16.49 -4.62
CA ARG A 78 17.02 -15.58 -4.51
C ARG A 78 17.59 -15.08 -5.84
N ASN A 79 16.89 -15.32 -6.94
CA ASN A 79 17.24 -14.75 -8.24
C ASN A 79 16.90 -13.26 -8.26
N LEU A 80 17.84 -12.47 -8.81
CA LEU A 80 17.64 -11.06 -9.09
C LEU A 80 16.85 -10.93 -10.40
N ILE A 81 15.68 -10.30 -10.31
CA ILE A 81 14.77 -10.08 -11.43
C ILE A 81 14.64 -8.57 -11.59
N ALA A 82 15.00 -8.05 -12.77
CA ALA A 82 14.83 -6.64 -13.09
C ALA A 82 13.34 -6.27 -13.14
N PHE A 83 13.01 -5.01 -12.87
CA PHE A 83 11.62 -4.58 -12.97
C PHE A 83 11.13 -4.67 -14.42
N GLY A 84 10.02 -5.37 -14.64
CA GLY A 84 9.30 -5.47 -15.90
C GLY A 84 8.08 -4.55 -15.95
N GLU A 85 7.43 -4.46 -17.11
CA GLU A 85 6.24 -3.61 -17.30
C GLU A 85 5.04 -4.01 -16.43
N ASP A 86 4.94 -5.31 -16.12
CA ASP A 86 3.78 -5.92 -15.43
C ASP A 86 4.05 -6.22 -13.95
N ASP A 87 5.15 -5.71 -13.38
CA ASP A 87 5.48 -5.99 -11.98
C ASP A 87 5.10 -4.85 -11.01
N GLY A 88 4.87 -5.26 -9.77
CA GLY A 88 4.58 -4.31 -8.69
C GLY A 88 5.80 -3.51 -8.23
N GLY A 89 6.98 -3.71 -8.84
CA GLY A 89 8.24 -3.15 -8.38
C GLY A 89 8.24 -1.62 -8.40
N GLU A 90 7.78 -1.03 -9.50
CA GLU A 90 7.71 0.43 -9.60
C GLU A 90 6.71 1.02 -8.62
N LEU A 91 5.57 0.36 -8.44
CA LEU A 91 4.57 0.79 -7.47
C LEU A 91 5.13 0.73 -6.04
N ILE A 92 5.80 -0.35 -5.65
CA ILE A 92 6.43 -0.47 -4.33
C ILE A 92 7.52 0.60 -4.16
N CYS A 93 8.30 0.87 -5.19
CA CYS A 93 9.35 1.88 -5.16
C CYS A 93 8.84 3.31 -5.24
N SER A 94 7.57 3.56 -5.58
CA SER A 94 6.98 4.91 -5.48
C SER A 94 6.94 5.46 -4.04
N PHE A 95 6.98 4.58 -3.03
CA PHE A 95 7.10 4.96 -1.61
C PHE A 95 8.51 5.43 -1.24
N PHE A 96 9.51 5.05 -2.05
CA PHE A 96 10.86 5.54 -1.92
C PHE A 96 10.94 6.98 -2.42
N LYS A 97 11.00 7.93 -1.49
CA LYS A 97 11.33 9.31 -1.81
C LYS A 97 12.81 9.41 -2.16
N MET A 98 13.14 9.18 -3.42
CA MET A 98 14.45 9.61 -3.94
C MET A 98 14.41 11.13 -4.02
N SER A 99 15.28 11.83 -3.30
CA SER A 99 15.60 13.20 -3.66
C SER A 99 16.51 13.14 -4.89
N SER A 100 15.97 12.91 -6.08
CA SER A 100 16.69 13.15 -7.33
C SER A 100 16.40 14.58 -7.80
N PRO A 101 17.43 15.35 -8.21
CA PRO A 101 17.20 16.60 -8.90
C PRO A 101 16.53 16.29 -10.25
N THR A 102 15.57 17.13 -10.65
CA THR A 102 14.95 17.17 -11.99
C THR A 102 14.12 15.96 -12.42
N GLU A 103 12.89 15.90 -11.94
CA GLU A 103 11.74 15.55 -12.81
C GLU A 103 10.61 16.56 -12.58
N THR A 104 10.97 17.83 -12.82
CA THR A 104 10.03 18.92 -13.06
C THR A 104 9.76 18.97 -14.57
N ALA A 105 9.16 17.93 -15.14
CA ALA A 105 8.60 18.00 -16.47
C ALA A 105 7.53 16.91 -16.58
N ASN A 106 6.27 17.34 -16.69
CA ASN A 106 5.13 16.49 -17.05
C ASN A 106 4.45 15.69 -15.91
N LYS A 107 4.03 16.41 -14.86
CA LYS A 107 2.74 16.10 -14.23
C LYS A 107 1.86 17.33 -14.33
N LYS A 108 1.11 17.44 -15.43
CA LYS A 108 -0.07 18.32 -15.46
C LYS A 108 -1.05 17.74 -14.45
N THR A 109 -1.03 18.32 -13.25
CA THR A 109 -2.10 18.26 -12.27
C THR A 109 -3.44 18.35 -12.99
N PRO A 110 -4.39 17.42 -12.82
CA PRO A 110 -5.78 17.73 -13.12
C PRO A 110 -6.17 18.82 -12.13
N THR A 111 -6.24 20.05 -12.63
CA THR A 111 -6.76 21.22 -11.94
C THR A 111 -8.10 20.84 -11.32
N GLN A 112 -8.14 20.79 -9.99
CA GLN A 112 -9.37 20.76 -9.24
C GLN A 112 -9.91 22.18 -9.22
N GLU A 113 -10.62 22.56 -10.28
CA GLU A 113 -11.36 23.81 -10.31
C GLU A 113 -12.56 23.70 -11.25
N TYR A 114 -13.67 24.32 -10.81
CA TYR A 114 -14.97 24.49 -11.49
C TYR A 114 -15.98 23.34 -11.43
N ILE A 115 -16.74 23.27 -10.32
CA ILE A 115 -18.21 23.39 -10.40
C ILE A 115 -18.66 24.19 -9.17
N LEU A 116 -19.02 25.45 -9.38
CA LEU A 116 -20.10 26.15 -8.68
C LEU A 116 -20.28 27.49 -9.39
N ASN A 117 -21.23 27.53 -10.33
CA ASN A 117 -22.08 28.68 -10.60
C ASN A 117 -23.19 28.28 -11.58
N GLY A 118 -24.45 28.48 -11.15
CA GLY A 118 -25.57 28.74 -12.05
C GLY A 118 -26.72 27.73 -12.00
N HIS A 119 -27.62 27.87 -11.03
CA HIS A 119 -29.04 28.19 -11.26
C HIS A 119 -29.75 28.54 -9.95
#